data_AF-A0A1L6JHI1-F1
#
_entry.id   AF-A0A1L6JHI1-F1
#
_cell.length_a   1.000
_cell.length_b   1.000
_cell.length_c   1.000
_cell.angle_alpha   90.00
_cell.angle_beta   90.00
_cell.angle_gamma   90.00
#
_symmetry.space_group_name_H-M   'P 1'
#
loop_
_entity.id
_entity.type
_entity.pdbx_description
1 polymer ?
#
loop_
_entity_poly.entity_id
_entity_poly.type
_entity_poly.pdbx_seq_one_letter_code
_entity_poly.pdbx_strand_id
1 'polypeptide(L)'
;MSRTDGRAYARHLIDAAQHFLQSAVADYAPMTTEHRYYWTAISIELALKAWLSLVGFTDDQMRRTVGHDLAIARSLAEIEGLSFPDAAEPVLTLVHPFYMQGGFRRPNDVEWPAALLAQTLPFLTAFYAAISDTIAAVPPESVSAPATPT
;
A
#
# COMPACT_ATOMS: atom_id res chain seq x y z
N MET A 1 -17.26 -3.29 -10.82
CA MET A 1 -17.01 -3.55 -9.39
C MET A 1 -17.93 -2.62 -8.62
N SER A 2 -18.78 -3.12 -7.73
CA SER A 2 -19.64 -2.26 -6.91
C SER A 2 -18.77 -1.43 -5.95
N ARG A 3 -19.24 -0.26 -5.51
CA ARG A 3 -18.55 0.54 -4.47
C ARG A 3 -18.34 -0.27 -3.18
N THR A 4 -19.29 -1.12 -2.82
CA THR A 4 -19.20 -2.04 -1.68
C THR A 4 -18.07 -3.07 -1.86
N ASP A 5 -17.85 -3.56 -3.09
CA ASP A 5 -16.74 -4.47 -3.40
C ASP A 5 -15.39 -3.74 -3.31
N GLY A 6 -15.32 -2.48 -3.77
CA GLY A 6 -14.12 -1.64 -3.71
C GLY A 6 -13.67 -1.33 -2.27
N ARG A 7 -14.62 -1.09 -1.36
CA ARG A 7 -14.32 -0.85 0.05
C ARG A 7 -13.83 -2.11 0.76
N ALA A 8 -14.49 -3.24 0.56
CA ALA A 8 -14.07 -4.52 1.15
C ALA A 8 -12.67 -4.92 0.66
N TYR A 9 -12.40 -4.71 -0.63
CA TYR A 9 -11.09 -4.96 -1.20
C TYR A 9 -10.02 -3.98 -0.68
N ALA A 10 -10.34 -2.69 -0.55
CA ALA A 10 -9.47 -1.70 0.09
C ALA A 10 -9.10 -2.11 1.52
N ARG A 11 -10.08 -2.60 2.31
CA ARG A 11 -9.85 -3.12 3.66
C ARG A 11 -8.86 -4.29 3.64
N HIS A 12 -9.10 -5.28 2.78
CA HIS A 12 -8.21 -6.42 2.64
C HIS A 12 -6.76 -5.99 2.30
N LEU A 13 -6.60 -5.04 1.38
CA LEU A 13 -5.30 -4.53 0.97
C LEU A 13 -4.57 -3.78 2.10
N ILE A 14 -5.26 -2.92 2.85
CA ILE A 14 -4.61 -2.17 3.94
C ILE A 14 -4.23 -3.09 5.12
N ASP A 15 -5.06 -4.09 5.42
CA ASP A 15 -4.75 -5.09 6.45
C ASP A 15 -3.50 -5.91 6.05
N ALA A 16 -3.42 -6.31 4.77
CA ALA A 16 -2.24 -6.98 4.22
C ALA A 16 -0.99 -6.07 4.24
N ALA A 17 -1.13 -4.79 3.88
CA ALA A 17 -0.04 -3.82 3.95
C ALA A 17 0.54 -3.72 5.36
N GLN A 18 -0.32 -3.60 6.37
CA GLN A 18 0.09 -3.57 7.78
C GLN A 18 0.79 -4.86 8.20
N HIS A 19 0.29 -6.02 7.77
CA HIS A 19 0.92 -7.31 8.06
C HIS A 19 2.33 -7.42 7.47
N PHE A 20 2.54 -6.99 6.22
CA PHE A 20 3.86 -6.96 5.60
C PHE A 20 4.82 -6.00 6.32
N LEU A 21 4.34 -4.81 6.73
CA LEU A 21 5.16 -3.87 7.49
C LEU A 21 5.55 -4.44 8.85
N GLN A 22 4.61 -5.06 9.57
CA GLN A 22 4.89 -5.75 10.84
C GLN A 22 5.91 -6.87 10.67
N SER A 23 5.78 -7.62 9.58
CA SER A 23 6.71 -8.70 9.30
C SER A 23 8.10 -8.14 8.95
N ALA A 24 8.19 -6.98 8.28
CA ALA A 24 9.47 -6.34 7.93
C ALA A 24 10.27 -5.89 9.16
N VAL A 25 9.57 -5.64 10.28
CA VAL A 25 10.18 -5.18 11.54
C VAL A 25 10.38 -6.32 12.54
N ALA A 26 9.72 -7.46 12.34
CA ALA A 26 9.79 -8.59 13.24
C ALA A 26 11.19 -9.21 13.31
N ASP A 27 11.59 -9.65 14.51
CA ASP A 27 12.90 -10.24 14.79
C ASP A 27 12.87 -11.78 14.89
N TYR A 28 11.81 -12.42 14.40
CA TYR A 28 11.59 -13.86 14.59
C TYR A 28 12.41 -14.76 13.66
N ALA A 29 13.11 -14.21 12.65
CA ALA A 29 13.96 -14.97 11.73
C ALA A 29 15.16 -14.13 11.23
N PRO A 30 16.28 -14.75 10.80
CA PRO A 30 17.41 -14.03 10.22
C PRO A 30 17.00 -13.46 8.84
N MET A 31 16.39 -12.28 8.87
CA MET A 31 15.92 -11.57 7.70
C MET A 31 16.92 -10.46 7.38
N THR A 32 17.51 -10.52 6.18
CA THR A 32 18.48 -9.51 5.72
C THR A 32 17.80 -8.14 5.61
N THR A 33 18.57 -7.06 5.70
CA THR A 33 18.00 -5.71 5.55
C THR A 33 17.33 -5.52 4.19
N GLU A 34 17.90 -6.11 3.13
CA GLU A 34 17.29 -6.20 1.80
C GLU A 34 15.88 -6.81 1.87
N HIS A 35 15.71 -7.97 2.54
CA HIS A 35 14.41 -8.60 2.80
C HIS A 35 13.41 -7.64 3.42
N ARG A 36 13.87 -6.83 4.39
CA ARG A 36 13.01 -5.89 5.09
C ARG A 36 12.54 -4.78 4.15
N TYR A 37 13.43 -4.25 3.30
CA TYR A 37 13.08 -3.26 2.28
C TYR A 37 12.03 -3.77 1.30
N TYR A 38 12.12 -5.01 0.82
CA TYR A 38 11.12 -5.54 -0.11
C TYR A 38 9.76 -5.78 0.55
N TRP A 39 9.71 -6.29 1.78
CA TRP A 39 8.43 -6.37 2.49
C TRP A 39 7.86 -4.98 2.73
N THR A 40 8.70 -3.99 2.99
CA THR A 40 8.27 -2.58 3.02
C THR A 40 7.76 -2.11 1.66
N ALA A 41 8.40 -2.46 0.53
CA ALA A 41 7.90 -2.13 -0.80
C ALA A 41 6.52 -2.75 -1.09
N ILE A 42 6.33 -4.04 -0.78
CA ILE A 42 5.01 -4.69 -0.86
C ILE A 42 4.00 -3.95 0.00
N SER A 43 4.38 -3.61 1.25
CA SER A 43 3.48 -2.90 2.15
C SER A 43 3.03 -1.56 1.57
N ILE A 44 3.95 -0.80 0.96
CA ILE A 44 3.65 0.50 0.34
C ILE A 44 2.75 0.30 -0.88
N GLU A 45 3.05 -0.67 -1.75
CA GLU A 45 2.23 -1.00 -2.91
C GLU A 45 0.77 -1.28 -2.50
N LEU A 46 0.59 -2.15 -1.51
CA LEU A 46 -0.73 -2.56 -1.03
C LEU A 46 -1.49 -1.39 -0.38
N ALA A 47 -0.82 -0.54 0.39
CA ALA A 47 -1.44 0.64 0.98
C ALA A 47 -1.91 1.65 -0.08
N LEU A 48 -1.09 1.90 -1.11
CA LEU A 48 -1.46 2.77 -2.23
C LEU A 48 -2.62 2.19 -3.03
N LYS A 49 -2.61 0.88 -3.29
CA LYS A 49 -3.73 0.18 -3.95
C LYS A 49 -5.00 0.16 -3.10
N ALA A 50 -4.88 0.11 -1.78
CA ALA A 50 -6.02 0.23 -0.88
C ALA A 50 -6.73 1.57 -1.08
N TRP A 51 -5.97 2.66 -1.16
CA TRP A 51 -6.53 3.99 -1.47
C TRP A 51 -7.17 4.03 -2.86
N LEU A 52 -6.49 3.56 -3.89
CA LEU A 52 -7.01 3.53 -5.25
C LEU A 52 -8.32 2.71 -5.34
N SER A 53 -8.39 1.57 -4.65
CA SER A 53 -9.60 0.76 -4.55
C SER A 53 -10.73 1.51 -3.84
N LEU A 54 -10.41 2.26 -2.79
CA LEU A 54 -11.39 3.07 -2.05
C LEU A 54 -12.03 4.15 -2.94
N VAL A 55 -11.23 4.81 -3.80
CA VAL A 55 -11.70 5.85 -4.72
C VAL A 55 -12.27 5.31 -6.04
N GLY A 56 -12.25 3.98 -6.24
CA GLY A 56 -13.02 3.31 -7.28
C GLY A 56 -12.23 2.59 -8.37
N PHE A 57 -10.90 2.49 -8.24
CA PHE A 57 -10.09 1.67 -9.15
C PHE A 57 -10.36 0.18 -8.91
N THR A 58 -10.54 -0.58 -9.99
CA THR A 58 -10.67 -2.04 -9.90
C THR A 58 -9.30 -2.71 -9.82
N ASP A 59 -9.26 -3.94 -9.28
CA ASP A 59 -8.03 -4.75 -9.30
C ASP A 59 -7.47 -4.92 -10.72
N ASP A 60 -8.34 -5.17 -11.69
CA ASP A 60 -7.95 -5.29 -13.11
C ASP A 60 -7.36 -3.99 -13.69
N GLN A 61 -7.87 -2.82 -13.28
CA GLN A 61 -7.28 -1.55 -13.68
C GLN A 61 -5.90 -1.38 -13.05
N MET A 62 -5.79 -1.56 -11.73
CA MET A 62 -4.51 -1.45 -11.02
C MET A 62 -3.47 -2.45 -11.53
N ARG A 63 -3.86 -3.68 -11.89
CA ARG A 63 -2.94 -4.67 -12.45
C ARG A 63 -2.37 -4.23 -13.80
N ARG A 64 -3.15 -3.56 -14.64
CA ARG A 64 -2.73 -3.11 -15.97
C ARG A 64 -1.96 -1.79 -15.94
N THR A 65 -2.33 -0.87 -15.04
CA THR A 65 -1.74 0.48 -14.99
C THR A 65 -0.61 0.59 -13.99
N VAL A 66 -0.78 0.05 -12.78
CA VAL A 66 0.17 0.15 -11.68
C VAL A 66 1.14 -1.03 -11.69
N GLY A 67 0.62 -2.26 -11.75
CA GLY A 67 1.47 -3.45 -11.58
C GLY A 67 2.26 -3.39 -10.28
N HIS A 68 3.59 -3.49 -10.37
CA HIS A 68 4.54 -3.32 -9.26
C HIS A 68 5.23 -1.94 -9.26
N ASP A 69 4.75 -1.00 -10.05
CA ASP A 69 5.35 0.33 -10.17
C ASP A 69 4.88 1.25 -9.04
N LEU A 70 5.70 1.35 -7.98
CA LEU A 70 5.44 2.21 -6.82
C LEU A 70 5.33 3.68 -7.19
N ALA A 71 6.06 4.15 -8.22
CA ALA A 71 6.00 5.54 -8.63
C ALA A 71 4.63 5.84 -9.26
N ILE A 72 4.15 4.97 -10.16
CA ILE A 72 2.79 5.11 -10.73
C ILE A 72 1.72 4.98 -9.65
N ALA A 73 1.84 3.99 -8.75
CA ALA A 73 0.90 3.80 -7.65
C ALA A 73 0.76 5.08 -6.81
N ARG A 74 1.90 5.68 -6.47
CA ARG A 74 1.96 6.90 -5.65
C ARG A 74 1.37 8.09 -6.40
N SER A 75 1.82 8.35 -7.63
CA SER A 75 1.33 9.49 -8.41
C SER A 75 -0.18 9.43 -8.63
N LEU A 76 -0.74 8.25 -8.90
CA LEU A 76 -2.19 8.09 -9.00
C LEU A 76 -2.88 8.35 -7.66
N ALA A 77 -2.34 7.82 -6.55
CA ALA A 77 -2.94 8.06 -5.24
C ALA A 77 -2.91 9.55 -4.85
N GLU A 78 -1.84 10.26 -5.19
CA GLU A 78 -1.70 11.72 -4.98
C GLU A 78 -2.70 12.52 -5.82
N ILE A 79 -2.90 12.16 -7.09
CA ILE A 79 -3.95 12.75 -7.94
C ILE A 79 -5.33 12.56 -7.31
N GLU A 80 -5.57 11.41 -6.68
CA GLU A 80 -6.80 11.08 -5.97
C GLU A 80 -6.83 11.57 -4.50
N GLY A 81 -5.93 12.50 -4.15
CA GLY A 81 -5.97 13.23 -2.88
C GLY A 81 -5.25 12.58 -1.69
N LEU A 82 -4.50 11.49 -1.89
CA LEU A 82 -3.66 10.90 -0.86
C LEU A 82 -2.31 11.60 -0.76
N SER A 83 -1.92 12.08 0.42
CA SER A 83 -0.57 12.62 0.64
C SER A 83 0.37 11.54 1.17
N PHE A 84 1.37 11.15 0.37
CA PHE A 84 2.43 10.23 0.82
C PHE A 84 3.39 10.97 1.78
N PRO A 85 3.83 10.36 2.89
CA PRO A 85 4.69 11.04 3.85
C PRO A 85 6.09 11.30 3.29
N ASP A 86 6.52 12.57 3.23
CA ASP A 86 7.84 12.98 2.75
C ASP A 86 9.00 12.23 3.43
N ALA A 87 8.84 11.91 4.72
CA ALA A 87 9.83 11.15 5.50
C ALA A 87 9.99 9.68 5.05
N ALA A 88 9.08 9.16 4.21
CA ALA A 88 9.17 7.84 3.60
C ALA A 88 9.69 7.89 2.14
N GLU A 89 9.85 9.08 1.57
CA GLU A 89 10.30 9.27 0.20
C GLU A 89 11.65 8.62 -0.12
N PRO A 90 12.67 8.71 0.76
CA PRO A 90 13.95 8.08 0.49
C PRO A 90 13.86 6.55 0.41
N VAL A 91 12.98 5.92 1.21
CA VAL A 91 12.77 4.47 1.17
C VAL A 91 12.10 4.07 -0.15
N LEU A 92 11.09 4.82 -0.58
CA LEU A 92 10.42 4.58 -1.87
C LEU A 92 11.39 4.72 -3.03
N THR A 93 12.20 5.77 -3.04
CA THR A 93 13.22 6.03 -4.06
C THR A 93 14.26 4.91 -4.12
N LEU A 94 14.73 4.44 -2.95
CA LEU A 94 15.73 3.38 -2.87
C LEU A 94 15.17 2.04 -3.36
N VAL A 95 13.95 1.69 -2.97
CA VAL A 95 13.41 0.35 -3.20
C VAL A 95 12.72 0.18 -4.55
N HIS A 96 12.16 1.26 -5.13
CA HIS A 96 11.37 1.19 -6.37
C HIS A 96 12.11 0.54 -7.56
N PRO A 97 13.36 0.93 -7.91
CA PRO A 97 14.06 0.33 -9.04
C PRO A 97 14.31 -1.17 -8.87
N PHE A 98 14.60 -1.59 -7.63
CA PHE A 98 14.83 -3.00 -7.29
C PHE A 98 13.53 -3.81 -7.33
N TYR A 99 12.46 -3.25 -6.79
CA TYR A 99 11.14 -3.88 -6.76
C TYR A 99 10.60 -4.11 -8.17
N MET A 100 10.76 -3.14 -9.07
CA MET A 100 10.42 -3.25 -10.50
C MET A 100 11.17 -4.35 -11.24
N GLN A 101 12.36 -4.75 -10.77
CA GLN A 101 13.17 -5.81 -11.38
C GLN A 101 12.84 -7.22 -10.86
N GLY A 102 11.82 -7.35 -9.99
CA GLY A 102 11.41 -8.63 -9.42
C GLY A 102 12.04 -8.94 -8.05
N GLY A 103 12.60 -7.93 -7.39
CA GLY A 103 13.16 -8.04 -6.04
C GLY A 103 14.30 -9.05 -5.92
N PHE A 104 14.32 -9.83 -4.83
CA PHE A 104 15.38 -10.78 -4.45
C PHE A 104 15.75 -11.85 -5.47
N ARG A 105 14.93 -11.98 -6.52
CA ARG A 105 15.22 -12.93 -7.60
C ARG A 105 16.40 -12.47 -8.45
N ARG A 106 16.93 -11.26 -8.23
CA ARG A 106 18.04 -10.70 -8.99
C ARG A 106 19.12 -10.10 -8.06
N PRO A 107 20.42 -10.34 -8.37
CA PRO A 107 21.50 -9.65 -7.69
C PRO A 107 21.38 -8.13 -7.82
N ASN A 108 21.75 -7.40 -6.78
CA ASN A 108 21.87 -5.95 -6.79
C ASN A 108 23.07 -5.52 -5.94
N ASP A 109 23.69 -4.41 -6.31
CA ASP A 109 24.81 -3.81 -5.57
C ASP A 109 24.34 -2.65 -4.67
N VAL A 110 23.04 -2.64 -4.31
CA VAL A 110 22.46 -1.58 -3.49
C VAL A 110 22.88 -1.77 -2.04
N GLU A 111 23.35 -0.70 -1.42
CA GLU A 111 23.48 -0.67 0.03
C GLU A 111 22.09 -0.50 0.66
N TRP A 112 21.77 -1.35 1.63
CA TRP A 112 20.49 -1.35 2.31
C TRP A 112 20.63 -0.78 3.72
N PRO A 113 20.53 0.55 3.91
CA PRO A 113 20.74 1.20 5.20
C PRO A 113 19.60 0.86 6.17
N ALA A 114 19.88 0.05 7.19
CA ALA A 114 18.90 -0.32 8.21
C ALA A 114 18.35 0.89 8.97
N ALA A 115 19.21 1.89 9.23
CA ALA A 115 18.83 3.12 9.91
C ALA A 115 17.80 3.94 9.13
N LEU A 116 17.89 3.97 7.79
CA LEU A 116 16.91 4.67 6.96
C LEU A 116 15.54 4.02 7.08
N LEU A 117 15.48 2.69 6.94
CA LEU A 117 14.24 1.95 7.10
C LEU A 117 13.63 2.20 8.48
N ALA A 118 14.43 2.07 9.54
CA ALA A 118 13.97 2.26 10.92
C ALA A 118 13.36 3.67 11.16
N GLN A 119 13.97 4.71 10.59
CA GLN A 119 13.47 6.09 10.70
C GLN A 119 12.13 6.30 9.97
N THR A 120 11.88 5.55 8.90
CA THR A 120 10.66 5.67 8.08
C THR A 120 9.45 4.91 8.67
N LEU A 121 9.67 3.84 9.45
CA LEU A 121 8.59 2.98 9.97
C LEU A 121 7.46 3.72 10.70
N PRO A 122 7.73 4.72 11.59
CA PRO A 122 6.65 5.42 12.27
C PRO A 122 5.74 6.19 11.30
N PHE A 123 6.32 6.76 10.24
CA PHE A 123 5.58 7.51 9.22
C PHE A 123 4.72 6.60 8.37
N LEU A 124 5.23 5.44 7.94
CA LEU A 124 4.44 4.44 7.23
C LEU A 124 3.32 3.87 8.12
N THR A 125 3.60 3.65 9.40
CA THR A 125 2.60 3.17 10.36
C THR A 125 1.44 4.16 10.51
N ALA A 126 1.76 5.45 10.71
CA ALA A 126 0.76 6.50 10.80
C ALA A 126 -0.03 6.68 9.49
N PHE A 127 0.67 6.61 8.36
CA PHE A 127 0.05 6.69 7.04
C PHE A 127 -0.94 5.54 6.78
N TYR A 128 -0.57 4.30 7.11
CA TYR A 128 -1.47 3.16 6.93
C TYR A 128 -2.67 3.21 7.88
N ALA A 129 -2.48 3.71 9.10
CA ALA A 129 -3.59 3.95 10.02
C ALA A 129 -4.58 4.96 9.45
N ALA A 130 -4.11 6.09 8.89
CA ALA A 130 -4.97 7.09 8.29
C ALA A 130 -5.81 6.54 7.11
N ILE A 131 -5.21 5.69 6.26
CA ILE A 131 -5.95 4.99 5.19
C ILE A 131 -7.01 4.07 5.79
N SER A 132 -6.64 3.26 6.79
CA SER A 132 -7.56 2.34 7.48
C SER A 132 -8.74 3.07 8.12
N ASP A 133 -8.50 4.21 8.76
CA ASP A 133 -9.53 5.06 9.38
C ASP A 133 -10.46 5.65 8.32
N THR A 134 -9.90 6.10 7.19
CA THR A 134 -10.70 6.63 6.07
C THR A 134 -11.62 5.54 5.49
N ILE A 135 -11.11 4.32 5.30
CA ILE A 135 -11.91 3.17 4.85
C ILE A 135 -13.02 2.85 5.88
N ALA A 136 -12.76 3.01 7.17
CA ALA A 136 -13.75 2.77 8.24
C ALA A 136 -14.84 3.84 8.26
N ALA A 137 -14.50 5.11 8.02
CA ALA A 137 -15.41 6.25 8.09
C ALA A 137 -16.46 6.32 6.97
N VAL A 138 -16.25 5.62 5.84
CA VAL A 138 -17.26 5.56 4.77
C VAL A 138 -18.53 4.85 5.29
N PRO A 139 -19.73 5.46 5.24
CA PRO A 139 -20.95 4.79 5.68
C PRO A 139 -21.25 3.55 4.82
N PRO A 140 -21.83 2.47 5.37
CA PRO A 140 -22.43 1.44 4.54
C PRO A 140 -23.56 2.09 3.72
N GLU A 141 -23.61 1.84 2.40
CA GLU A 141 -24.71 2.34 1.58
C GLU A 141 -26.04 1.86 2.18
N SER A 142 -26.96 2.80 2.42
CA SER A 142 -28.32 2.47 2.79
C SER A 142 -28.92 1.67 1.63
N VAL A 143 -29.23 0.40 1.87
CA VAL A 143 -30.00 -0.39 0.89
C VAL A 143 -31.33 0.33 0.74
N SER A 144 -31.51 1.04 -0.37
CA SER A 144 -32.77 1.70 -0.67
C SER A 144 -33.83 0.61 -0.78
N ALA A 145 -34.77 0.56 0.17
CA ALA A 145 -35.87 -0.37 0.14
C ALA A 145 -36.60 -0.25 -1.21
N PRO A 146 -37.01 -1.36 -1.84
CA PRO A 146 -37.78 -1.28 -3.08
C PRO A 146 -39.05 -0.49 -2.80
N ALA A 147 -39.29 0.56 -3.59
CA ALA A 147 -40.51 1.34 -3.54
C ALA A 147 -41.69 0.39 -3.74
N THR A 148 -42.57 0.31 -2.75
CA THR A 148 -43.81 -0.47 -2.83
C THR A 148 -44.66 0.12 -3.96
N PRO A 149 -45.02 -0.63 -5.01
CA PRO A 149 -45.97 -0.14 -5.99
C PRO A 149 -47.34 0.02 -5.31
N THR A 150 -47.97 1.16 -5.54
CA THR A 150 -49.35 1.49 -5.10
C THR A 150 -50.36 0.89 -6.08
#